data_AF-A0A2U2J780-F1
#
_entry.id   AF-A0A2U2J780-F1
#
_cell.length_a   1.000
_cell.length_b   1.000
_cell.length_c   1.000
_cell.angle_alpha   90.00
_cell.angle_beta   90.00
_cell.angle_gamma   90.00
#
_symmetry.space_group_name_H-M   'P 1'
#
loop_
_entity.id
_entity.type
_entity.pdbx_description
1 polymer ?
#
loop_
_entity_poly.entity_id
_entity_poly.type
_entity_poly.pdbx_seq_one_letter_code
_entity_poly.pdbx_strand_id
1 'polypeptide(L)'
;MTWINRVLMIPFIITLMLGVIDFGFFYYSALIALLIGPFQFFSFLLTTMYYRKVKKINRGYLVIYGCLVIVYFVYSYLLIGVYELFDRIDLIRIIIWTTPVFLSFFWTYILESIKKEL
;
A
#
# COMPACT_ATOMS: atom_id res chain seq x y z
N MET A 1 -13.28 7.99 -4.90
CA MET A 1 -12.19 7.47 -4.03
C MET A 1 -11.95 5.98 -4.25
N THR A 2 -12.84 5.07 -3.87
CA THR A 2 -12.64 3.60 -4.01
C THR A 2 -12.48 3.10 -5.45
N TRP A 3 -13.19 3.72 -6.41
CA TRP A 3 -13.07 3.37 -7.84
C TRP A 3 -11.68 3.68 -8.43
N ILE A 4 -11.03 4.77 -7.99
CA ILE A 4 -9.69 5.14 -8.45
C ILE A 4 -8.66 4.12 -7.94
N ASN A 5 -8.76 3.71 -6.66
CA ASN A 5 -7.92 2.64 -6.13
C ASN A 5 -8.12 1.32 -6.90
N ARG A 6 -9.37 0.94 -7.22
CA ARG A 6 -9.65 -0.29 -7.98
C ARG A 6 -9.09 -0.23 -9.40
N VAL A 7 -9.31 0.89 -10.11
CA VAL A 7 -8.81 1.07 -11.49
C VAL A 7 -7.30 1.09 -11.54
N LEU A 8 -6.63 1.69 -10.54
CA LEU A 8 -5.16 1.70 -10.46
C LEU A 8 -4.57 0.37 -9.98
N MET A 9 -5.29 -0.39 -9.16
CA MET A 9 -4.85 -1.73 -8.72
C MET A 9 -4.86 -2.76 -9.86
N ILE A 10 -5.74 -2.66 -10.85
CA ILE A 10 -5.80 -3.62 -11.97
C ILE A 10 -4.50 -3.65 -12.81
N PRO A 11 -4.03 -2.55 -13.43
CA PRO A 11 -2.79 -2.53 -14.19
C PRO A 11 -1.58 -2.83 -13.29
N PHE A 12 -1.66 -2.46 -12.02
CA PHE A 12 -0.64 -2.81 -11.03
C PHE A 12 -0.54 -4.34 -10.82
N ILE A 13 -1.66 -5.05 -10.61
CA ILE A 13 -1.66 -6.51 -10.44
C ILE A 13 -1.17 -7.20 -11.70
N ILE A 14 -1.60 -6.72 -12.87
CA ILE A 14 -1.16 -7.25 -14.17
C ILE A 14 0.35 -7.15 -14.32
N THR A 15 0.93 -5.97 -14.06
CA THR A 15 2.39 -5.77 -14.13
C THR A 15 3.14 -6.61 -13.11
N LEU A 16 2.55 -6.87 -11.93
CA LEU A 16 3.16 -7.72 -10.90
C LEU A 16 3.14 -9.20 -11.30
N MET A 17 2.04 -9.68 -11.90
CA MET A 17 1.97 -11.04 -12.46
C MET A 17 2.94 -11.23 -13.62
N LEU A 18 3.10 -10.21 -14.48
CA LEU A 18 4.12 -10.21 -15.53
C LEU A 18 5.54 -10.15 -14.95
N GLY A 19 5.73 -9.51 -13.80
CA GLY A 19 6.98 -9.48 -13.03
C GLY A 19 7.52 -10.86 -12.66
N VAL A 20 6.62 -11.83 -12.46
CA VAL A 20 7.00 -13.24 -12.21
C VAL A 20 7.65 -13.88 -13.44
N ILE A 21 7.28 -13.44 -14.64
CA ILE A 21 7.79 -13.97 -15.92
C ILE A 21 9.07 -13.22 -16.32
N ASP A 22 9.08 -11.89 -16.17
CA ASP A 22 10.23 -11.04 -16.45
C ASP A 22 10.34 -9.93 -15.39
N PHE A 23 11.47 -9.94 -14.68
CA PHE A 23 11.77 -9.03 -13.58
C PHE A 23 11.69 -7.55 -13.98
N GLY A 24 11.87 -7.21 -15.26
CA GLY A 24 11.70 -5.85 -15.77
C GLY A 24 10.31 -5.28 -15.51
N PHE A 25 9.27 -6.13 -15.45
CA PHE A 25 7.91 -5.66 -15.21
C PHE A 25 7.66 -5.18 -13.77
N PHE A 26 8.45 -5.63 -12.80
CA PHE A 26 8.34 -5.13 -11.43
C PHE A 26 8.70 -3.65 -11.32
N TYR A 27 9.53 -3.11 -12.22
CA TYR A 27 9.82 -1.67 -12.27
C TYR A 27 8.55 -0.87 -12.59
N TYR A 28 7.72 -1.35 -13.54
CA TYR A 28 6.45 -0.71 -13.86
C TYR A 28 5.45 -0.81 -12.69
N SER A 29 5.42 -1.94 -12.00
CA SER A 29 4.66 -2.06 -10.75
C SER A 29 5.13 -1.00 -9.74
N ALA A 30 6.44 -0.89 -9.50
CA ALA A 30 6.98 0.10 -8.57
C ALA A 30 6.58 1.55 -8.93
N LEU A 31 6.61 1.92 -10.22
CA LEU A 31 6.15 3.24 -10.68
C LEU A 31 4.66 3.48 -10.39
N ILE A 32 3.82 2.47 -10.61
CA ILE A 32 2.39 2.59 -10.32
C ILE A 32 2.15 2.66 -8.79
N ALA A 33 2.88 1.88 -7.98
CA ALA A 33 2.83 1.98 -6.52
C ALA A 33 3.27 3.36 -6.02
N LEU A 34 4.27 3.98 -6.65
CA LEU A 34 4.71 5.34 -6.32
C LEU A 34 3.60 6.38 -6.52
N LEU A 35 2.72 6.20 -7.51
CA LEU A 35 1.57 7.07 -7.73
C LEU A 35 0.42 6.79 -6.74
N ILE A 36 0.20 5.52 -6.41
CA ILE A 36 -0.88 5.09 -5.49
C ILE A 36 -0.56 5.48 -4.04
N GLY A 37 0.69 5.30 -3.61
CA GLY A 37 1.11 5.48 -2.22
C GLY A 37 0.76 6.85 -1.63
N PRO A 38 1.17 7.98 -2.27
CA PRO A 38 0.83 9.32 -1.81
C PRO A 38 -0.69 9.53 -1.75
N PHE A 39 -1.43 9.10 -2.76
CA PHE A 39 -2.89 9.21 -2.78
C PHE A 39 -3.53 8.49 -1.58
N GLN A 40 -3.03 7.29 -1.25
CA GLN A 40 -3.51 6.53 -0.10
C GLN A 40 -3.12 7.15 1.22
N PHE A 41 -1.92 7.70 1.32
CA PHE A 41 -1.48 8.42 2.51
C PHE A 41 -2.35 9.66 2.77
N PHE A 42 -2.63 10.46 1.74
CA PHE A 42 -3.54 11.60 1.84
C PHE A 42 -4.97 11.17 2.18
N SER A 43 -5.47 10.11 1.55
CA SER A 43 -6.79 9.56 1.88
C SER A 43 -6.86 9.09 3.33
N PHE A 44 -5.82 8.44 3.84
CA PHE A 44 -5.73 8.02 5.22
C PHE A 44 -5.72 9.21 6.18
N LEU A 45 -4.92 10.24 5.91
CA LEU A 45 -4.89 11.45 6.71
C LEU A 45 -6.26 12.13 6.79
N LEU A 46 -6.94 12.30 5.65
CA LEU A 46 -8.29 12.87 5.60
C LEU A 46 -9.27 12.05 6.45
N THR A 47 -9.29 10.72 6.29
CA THR A 47 -10.15 9.85 7.09
C THR A 47 -9.83 9.94 8.59
N THR A 48 -8.55 10.10 8.95
CA THR A 48 -8.10 10.27 10.33
C THR A 48 -8.52 11.62 10.91
N MET A 49 -8.60 12.70 10.11
CA MET A 49 -9.19 13.97 10.57
C MET A 49 -10.69 13.83 10.87
N TYR A 50 -11.40 12.98 10.12
CA TYR A 50 -12.82 12.66 10.38
C TYR A 50 -13.04 11.52 11.38
N TYR A 51 -12.00 11.08 12.10
CA TYR A 51 -12.00 9.92 13.00
C TYR A 51 -13.13 9.92 14.05
N ARG A 52 -13.56 11.10 14.52
CA ARG A 52 -14.69 11.23 15.47
C ARG A 52 -16.02 10.72 14.92
N LYS A 53 -16.23 10.80 13.59
CA LYS A 53 -17.45 10.33 12.92
C LYS A 53 -17.42 8.84 12.55
N VAL A 54 -16.26 8.18 12.67
CA VAL A 54 -16.08 6.75 12.34
C VAL A 54 -16.46 5.88 13.54
N LYS A 55 -17.19 4.78 13.32
CA LYS A 55 -17.56 3.81 14.37
C LYS A 55 -16.34 3.14 15.01
N LYS A 56 -16.48 2.71 16.27
CA LYS A 56 -15.41 2.13 17.11
C LYS A 56 -14.67 0.95 16.47
N ILE A 57 -15.37 0.07 15.75
CA ILE A 57 -14.77 -1.07 15.02
C ILE A 57 -13.86 -0.61 13.88
N ASN A 58 -14.31 0.34 13.06
CA ASN A 58 -13.52 0.87 11.94
C ASN A 58 -12.32 1.70 12.40
N ARG A 59 -12.37 2.25 13.62
CA ARG A 59 -11.21 2.91 14.25
C ARG A 59 -10.05 1.95 14.53
N GLY A 60 -10.36 0.71 14.94
CA GLY A 60 -9.33 -0.32 15.15
C GLY A 60 -8.56 -0.63 13.87
N TYR A 61 -9.28 -0.81 12.76
CA TYR A 61 -8.66 -1.05 11.45
C TYR A 61 -7.81 0.14 10.96
N LEU A 62 -8.26 1.38 11.21
CA LEU A 62 -7.47 2.58 10.92
C LEU A 62 -6.14 2.61 11.67
N VAL A 63 -6.14 2.28 12.97
CA VAL A 63 -4.92 2.24 13.77
C VAL A 63 -3.98 1.12 13.29
N ILE A 64 -4.51 -0.07 13.03
CA ILE A 64 -3.74 -1.21 12.50
C ILE A 64 -3.09 -0.83 11.16
N TYR A 65 -3.86 -0.22 10.26
CA TYR A 65 -3.33 0.24 8.97
C TYR A 65 -2.20 1.25 9.16
N GLY A 66 -2.40 2.27 10.01
CA GLY A 66 -1.36 3.26 10.30
C GLY A 66 -0.07 2.63 10.86
N CYS A 67 -0.20 1.69 11.80
CA CYS A 67 0.96 0.95 12.33
C CYS A 67 1.68 0.14 11.25
N LEU A 68 0.95 -0.56 10.37
CA LEU A 68 1.55 -1.34 9.28
C LEU A 68 2.31 -0.45 8.30
N VAL A 69 1.78 0.73 7.98
CA VAL A 69 2.46 1.71 7.12
C VAL A 69 3.76 2.19 7.77
N ILE A 70 3.75 2.51 9.06
CA ILE A 70 4.97 2.92 9.79
C ILE A 70 6.01 1.79 9.77
N VAL A 71 5.59 0.56 10.09
CA VAL A 71 6.47 -0.62 10.08
C VAL A 71 7.07 -0.84 8.70
N TYR A 72 6.27 -0.71 7.63
CA TYR A 72 6.75 -0.82 6.25
C TYR A 72 7.85 0.21 5.95
N PHE A 73 7.67 1.47 6.31
CA PHE A 73 8.68 2.51 6.07
C PHE A 73 9.96 2.27 6.87
N VAL A 74 9.84 1.89 8.15
CA VAL A 74 11.00 1.59 9.00
C VAL A 74 11.78 0.40 8.45
N TYR A 75 11.10 -0.70 8.13
CA TYR A 75 11.72 -1.90 7.58
C TYR A 75 12.37 -1.63 6.21
N SER A 76 11.67 -0.91 5.33
CA SER A 76 12.21 -0.54 4.01
C SER A 76 13.45 0.35 4.15
N TYR A 77 13.44 1.33 5.07
CA TYR A 77 14.59 2.17 5.35
C TYR A 77 15.79 1.35 5.86
N LEU A 78 15.57 0.42 6.79
CA LEU A 78 16.65 -0.45 7.29
C LEU A 78 17.24 -1.29 6.15
N LEU A 79 16.41 -1.94 5.35
CA LEU A 79 16.88 -2.81 4.28
C LEU A 79 17.56 -2.09 3.13
N ILE A 80 17.03 -0.94 2.70
CA ILE A 80 17.57 -0.18 1.57
C ILE A 80 18.76 0.67 2.04
N GLY A 81 18.59 1.44 3.11
CA GLY A 81 19.53 2.48 3.50
C GLY A 81 20.62 2.02 4.47
N VAL A 82 20.34 1.07 5.36
CA VAL A 82 21.32 0.62 6.38
C VAL A 82 22.05 -0.63 5.91
N TYR A 83 21.32 -1.61 5.38
CA TYR A 83 21.91 -2.90 4.99
C TYR A 83 22.22 -3.02 3.49
N GLU A 84 21.80 -2.07 2.66
CA GLU A 84 22.00 -2.08 1.19
C GLU A 84 21.57 -3.40 0.52
N LEU A 85 20.57 -4.08 1.08
CA LEU A 85 20.17 -5.42 0.63
C LEU A 85 19.26 -5.38 -0.59
N PHE A 86 18.72 -4.21 -0.91
CA PHE A 86 17.77 -4.01 -1.99
C PHE A 86 18.31 -4.43 -3.37
N ASP A 87 19.60 -4.19 -3.62
CA ASP A 87 20.25 -4.54 -4.88
C ASP A 87 20.99 -5.88 -4.85
N ARG A 88 21.13 -6.47 -3.66
CA ARG A 88 21.86 -7.72 -3.46
C ARG A 88 20.95 -8.94 -3.44
N ILE A 89 19.69 -8.76 -3.06
CA ILE A 89 18.75 -9.86 -2.83
C ILE A 89 17.42 -9.57 -3.54
N ASP A 90 17.18 -10.27 -4.65
CA ASP A 90 15.96 -10.13 -5.45
C ASP A 90 14.68 -10.36 -4.64
N LEU A 91 14.72 -11.29 -3.68
CA LEU A 91 13.60 -11.57 -2.79
C LEU A 91 13.22 -10.36 -1.93
N ILE A 92 14.21 -9.58 -1.46
CA ILE A 92 13.95 -8.35 -0.70
C ILE A 92 13.33 -7.29 -1.60
N ARG A 93 13.82 -7.16 -2.82
CA ARG A 93 13.27 -6.24 -3.82
C ARG A 93 11.80 -6.56 -4.11
N ILE A 94 11.47 -7.84 -4.31
CA ILE A 94 10.09 -8.32 -4.49
C ILE A 94 9.22 -7.97 -3.26
N ILE A 95 9.69 -8.25 -2.03
CA ILE A 95 8.94 -7.95 -0.81
C ILE A 95 8.64 -6.44 -0.70
N ILE A 96 9.64 -5.60 -0.91
CA ILE A 96 9.49 -4.15 -0.80
C ILE A 96 8.52 -3.61 -1.85
N TRP A 97 8.57 -4.11 -3.09
CA TRP A 97 7.67 -3.68 -4.14
C TRP A 97 6.25 -4.23 -4.02
N THR A 98 6.07 -5.40 -3.42
CA THR A 98 4.74 -6.04 -3.24
C THR A 98 4.01 -5.56 -1.99
N THR A 99 4.71 -5.12 -0.94
CA THR A 99 4.08 -4.73 0.33
C THR A 99 3.10 -3.54 0.21
N PRO A 100 3.41 -2.46 -0.52
CA PRO A 100 2.48 -1.34 -0.76
C PRO A 100 1.13 -1.77 -1.34
N VAL A 101 1.09 -2.91 -2.02
CA VAL A 101 -0.07 -3.46 -2.71
C VAL A 101 -1.04 -4.05 -1.72
N PHE A 102 -0.53 -4.87 -0.81
CA PHE A 102 -1.34 -5.42 0.27
C PHE A 102 -1.86 -4.32 1.20
N LEU A 103 -1.04 -3.29 1.46
CA LEU A 103 -1.49 -2.09 2.16
C LEU A 103 -2.62 -1.39 1.39
N SER A 104 -2.47 -1.22 0.07
CA SER A 104 -3.49 -0.62 -0.80
C SER A 104 -4.84 -1.37 -0.75
N PHE A 105 -4.80 -2.69 -0.81
CA PHE A 105 -6.00 -3.52 -0.66
C PHE A 105 -6.65 -3.35 0.71
N PHE A 106 -5.85 -3.38 1.77
CA PHE A 106 -6.36 -3.22 3.12
C PHE A 106 -6.97 -1.83 3.34
N TRP A 107 -6.35 -0.78 2.81
CA TRP A 107 -6.91 0.57 2.85
C TRP A 107 -8.25 0.66 2.12
N THR A 108 -8.33 0.07 0.93
CA THR A 108 -9.55 0.06 0.12
C THR A 108 -10.68 -0.67 0.85
N TYR A 109 -10.37 -1.78 1.54
CA TYR A 109 -11.31 -2.48 2.39
C TYR A 109 -11.86 -1.59 3.52
N ILE A 110 -10.99 -0.84 4.22
CA ILE A 110 -11.39 0.09 5.29
C ILE A 110 -12.32 1.19 4.73
N LEU A 111 -12.00 1.76 3.58
CA LEU A 111 -12.84 2.78 2.95
C LEU A 111 -14.23 2.23 2.58
N GLU A 112 -14.30 1.00 2.09
CA GLU A 112 -15.56 0.35 1.75
C GLU A 112 -16.38 -0.02 2.99
N SER A 113 -15.73 -0.45 4.08
CA SER A 113 -16.43 -0.72 5.34
C SER A 113 -17.04 0.56 5.93
N ILE A 114 -16.34 1.69 5.84
CA ILE A 114 -16.85 2.99 6.28
C ILE A 114 -18.03 3.44 5.39
N LYS A 115 -17.94 3.26 4.07
CA LYS A 115 -18.99 3.68 3.14
C LYS A 115 -20.29 2.89 3.29
N LYS A 116 -20.22 1.59 3.57
CA LYS A 116 -21.41 0.74 3.77
C LYS A 116 -22.20 1.10 5.04
N GLU A 117 -21.62 1.87 5.95
CA GLU A 117 -22.24 2.25 7.23
C GLU A 117 -22.78 3.70 7.25
N LEU A 118 -22.57 4.47 6.18
CA LEU A 118 -23.07 5.83 5.97
C LEU A 118 -24.34 5.79 5.10
#